data_AF-A0A1B1PN09-F1
#
_entry.id   AF-A0A1B1PN09-F1
#
_cell.length_a   1.000
_cell.length_b   1.000
_cell.length_c   1.000
_cell.angle_alpha   90.00
_cell.angle_beta   90.00
_cell.angle_gamma   90.00
#
_symmetry.space_group_name_H-M   'P 1'
#
loop_
_entity.id
_entity.type
_entity.pdbx_description
1 polymer ?
#
loop_
_entity_poly.entity_id
_entity_poly.type
_entity_poly.pdbx_seq_one_letter_code
_entity_poly.pdbx_strand_id
1 'polypeptide(L)'
;MARPSRKRRQSASSGPLDSGLGVLMLAAFPLLMLLFQGRPETTFTGLLMLVIFALAVWLIHRGTKIARAFEAAETAKAPRLPRKMLGSALLGLLVVILAGHHFVSLPVPLGLGVLGFGLGVAAFGRDPLTSKQAAVEEDMPHLRTQETLDRIDAAIGLAVADVAALNDAELSRRAEALRSGVMGLMQAISQDPLAARRLRKPVARFLELLSKENARLIEAWGTKDRMKARRRYLARLTSLGEAFEERLRKAGTEQGRDAYDVEADLLWNRMVDKNAA
;
A
#
# COMPACT_ATOMS: atom_id res chain seq x y z
N MET A 1 7.54 33.81 -8.90
CA MET A 1 8.39 32.60 -8.75
C MET A 1 7.65 31.41 -9.32
N ALA A 2 8.05 30.95 -10.50
CA ALA A 2 7.39 29.88 -11.24
C ALA A 2 7.89 28.50 -10.77
N ARG A 3 6.97 27.60 -10.43
CA ARG A 3 7.26 26.18 -10.17
C ARG A 3 7.72 25.50 -11.47
N PRO A 4 8.87 24.81 -11.51
CA PRO A 4 9.24 24.09 -12.71
C PRO A 4 8.33 22.87 -12.88
N SER A 5 7.67 22.81 -14.03
CA SER A 5 6.89 21.70 -14.53
C SER A 5 7.72 20.41 -14.48
N ARG A 6 7.25 19.42 -13.72
CA ARG A 6 7.82 18.06 -13.65
C ARG A 6 7.73 17.47 -15.06
N LYS A 7 8.83 17.52 -15.81
CA LYS A 7 8.98 16.90 -17.14
C LYS A 7 8.57 15.44 -17.03
N ARG A 8 7.40 15.14 -17.59
CA ARG A 8 6.94 13.81 -17.98
C ARG A 8 8.09 13.17 -18.77
N ARG A 9 8.85 12.27 -18.14
CA ARG A 9 9.76 11.38 -18.88
C ARG A 9 8.87 10.45 -19.69
N GLN A 10 8.50 10.92 -20.88
CA GLN A 10 8.19 10.07 -22.00
C GLN A 10 9.44 9.23 -22.25
N SER A 11 9.49 8.00 -21.71
CA SER A 11 10.42 7.00 -22.23
C SER A 11 9.88 6.63 -23.61
N ALA A 12 10.58 7.15 -24.61
CA ALA A 12 10.31 7.03 -26.03
C ALA A 12 9.81 5.63 -26.42
N SER A 13 8.78 5.61 -27.25
CA SER A 13 8.45 4.49 -28.13
C SER A 13 9.70 4.12 -28.92
N SER A 14 10.43 3.11 -28.46
CA SER A 14 11.55 2.54 -29.19
C SER A 14 10.97 1.52 -30.15
N GLY A 15 11.35 1.62 -31.43
CA GLY A 15 10.78 0.86 -32.54
C GLY A 15 10.99 -0.67 -32.45
N PRO A 16 10.78 -1.41 -33.57
CA PRO A 16 10.77 -2.88 -33.60
C PRO A 16 12.03 -3.59 -33.08
N LEU A 17 13.11 -2.84 -32.87
CA LEU A 17 14.39 -3.29 -32.31
C LEU A 17 14.67 -2.53 -31.02
N ASP A 18 14.15 -3.01 -29.90
CA ASP A 18 14.81 -2.75 -28.62
C ASP A 18 16.23 -3.28 -28.70
N SER A 19 17.20 -2.38 -28.59
CA SER A 19 18.57 -2.57 -29.00
C SER A 19 19.24 -3.82 -28.41
N GLY A 20 18.83 -4.30 -27.22
CA GLY A 20 19.36 -5.52 -26.62
C GLY A 20 18.80 -6.84 -27.20
N LEU A 21 17.51 -6.89 -27.56
CA LEU A 21 16.90 -8.13 -28.06
C LEU A 21 17.31 -8.40 -29.53
N GLY A 22 17.43 -7.32 -30.31
CA GLY A 22 17.94 -7.39 -31.69
C GLY A 22 19.39 -7.88 -31.75
N VAL A 23 20.24 -7.42 -30.83
CA VAL A 23 21.63 -7.90 -30.71
C VAL A 23 21.68 -9.35 -30.25
N LEU A 24 20.82 -9.76 -29.31
CA LEU A 24 20.75 -11.16 -28.88
C LEU A 24 20.40 -12.10 -30.05
N MET A 25 19.47 -11.72 -30.93
CA MET A 25 19.12 -12.53 -32.11
C MET A 25 20.31 -12.78 -33.04
N LEU A 26 21.30 -11.89 -33.06
CA LEU A 26 22.53 -12.09 -33.84
C LEU A 26 23.36 -13.28 -33.32
N ALA A 27 23.24 -13.61 -32.03
CA ALA A 27 23.87 -14.79 -31.44
C ALA A 27 23.29 -16.12 -31.96
N ALA A 28 22.13 -16.12 -32.64
CA ALA A 28 21.58 -17.29 -33.30
C ALA A 28 22.40 -17.72 -34.53
N PHE A 29 23.11 -16.78 -35.16
CA PHE A 29 23.86 -17.02 -36.40
C PHE A 29 25.00 -18.05 -36.27
N PRO A 30 25.93 -17.95 -35.30
CA PRO A 30 26.94 -18.98 -35.11
C PRO A 30 26.34 -20.35 -34.73
N LEU A 31 25.20 -20.34 -34.03
CA LEU A 31 24.48 -21.56 -33.67
C LEU A 31 23.88 -22.26 -34.91
N LEU A 32 23.35 -21.49 -35.86
CA LEU A 32 22.88 -21.99 -37.15
C LEU A 32 24.03 -22.56 -37.98
N MET A 33 25.19 -21.90 -37.97
CA MET A 33 26.37 -22.36 -38.69
C MET A 33 26.87 -23.72 -38.17
N LEU A 34 26.69 -24.00 -36.88
CA LEU A 34 27.00 -25.31 -36.27
C LEU A 34 26.18 -26.45 -36.89
N LEU A 35 24.95 -26.17 -37.33
CA LEU A 35 24.06 -27.15 -37.97
C LEU A 35 24.58 -27.60 -39.35
N PHE A 36 25.37 -26.75 -40.03
CA PHE A 36 25.92 -27.01 -41.36
C PHE A 36 27.28 -27.74 -41.33
N GLN A 37 27.83 -28.07 -40.16
CA GLN A 37 29.11 -28.77 -40.04
C GLN A 37 29.06 -30.27 -40.38
N GLY A 38 27.88 -30.82 -40.68
CA GLY A 38 27.73 -32.11 -41.35
C GLY A 38 27.95 -33.37 -40.50
N ARG A 39 28.16 -33.26 -39.19
CA ARG A 39 28.27 -34.41 -38.26
C ARG A 39 26.93 -34.69 -37.55
N PRO A 40 26.41 -35.93 -37.51
CA PRO A 40 25.10 -36.23 -36.93
C PRO A 40 24.95 -35.81 -35.46
N GLU A 41 26.01 -36.01 -34.67
CA GLU A 41 26.04 -35.68 -33.23
C GLU A 41 26.00 -34.16 -32.96
N THR A 42 26.68 -33.37 -33.80
CA THR A 42 26.67 -31.90 -33.69
C THR A 42 25.35 -31.31 -34.18
N THR A 43 24.69 -31.96 -35.15
CA THR A 43 23.39 -31.54 -35.65
C THR A 43 22.30 -31.66 -34.58
N PHE A 44 22.24 -32.78 -33.86
CA PHE A 44 21.26 -32.97 -32.79
C PHE A 44 21.47 -31.95 -31.66
N THR A 45 22.72 -31.76 -31.25
CA THR A 45 23.08 -30.80 -30.19
C THR A 45 22.81 -29.36 -30.62
N GLY A 46 23.14 -28.99 -31.86
CA GLY A 46 22.84 -27.68 -32.44
C GLY A 46 21.34 -27.39 -32.48
N LEU A 47 20.51 -28.39 -32.83
CA LEU A 47 19.05 -28.26 -32.83
C LEU A 47 18.51 -28.03 -31.41
N LEU A 48 18.99 -28.81 -30.43
CA LEU A 48 18.60 -28.65 -29.02
C LEU A 48 18.98 -27.26 -28.48
N MET A 49 20.20 -26.81 -28.77
CA MET A 49 20.69 -25.46 -28.42
C MET A 49 19.81 -24.37 -29.04
N LEU A 50 19.37 -24.54 -30.28
CA LEU A 50 18.51 -23.58 -30.97
C LEU A 50 17.11 -23.52 -30.35
N VAL A 51 16.55 -24.64 -29.92
CA VAL A 51 15.28 -24.69 -29.17
C VAL A 51 15.41 -23.97 -27.82
N ILE A 52 16.48 -24.23 -27.06
CA ILE A 52 16.77 -23.56 -25.78
C ILE A 52 16.92 -22.05 -25.99
N PHE A 53 17.66 -21.65 -27.02
CA PHE A 53 17.87 -20.25 -27.37
C PHE A 53 16.55 -19.55 -27.77
N ALA A 54 15.73 -20.18 -28.59
CA ALA A 54 14.41 -19.66 -28.98
C ALA A 54 13.49 -19.48 -27.77
N LEU A 55 13.49 -20.45 -26.84
CA LEU A 55 12.72 -20.37 -25.59
C LEU A 55 13.23 -19.22 -24.71
N ALA A 56 14.54 -19.04 -24.60
CA ALA A 56 15.16 -17.94 -23.86
C ALA A 56 14.73 -16.57 -24.40
N VAL A 57 14.84 -16.37 -25.73
CA VAL A 57 14.45 -15.12 -26.41
C VAL A 57 12.96 -14.85 -26.21
N TRP A 58 12.10 -15.86 -26.39
CA TRP A 58 10.66 -15.73 -26.20
C TRP A 58 10.30 -15.30 -24.78
N LEU A 59 11.00 -15.85 -23.78
CA LEU A 59 10.74 -15.56 -22.39
C LEU A 59 11.21 -14.15 -22.00
N ILE A 60 12.36 -13.71 -22.52
CA ILE A 60 12.88 -12.35 -22.36
C ILE A 60 11.92 -11.35 -23.03
N HIS A 61 11.45 -11.62 -24.25
CA HIS A 61 10.51 -10.75 -24.96
C HIS A 61 9.17 -10.61 -24.21
N ARG A 62 8.61 -11.71 -23.69
CA ARG A 62 7.41 -11.64 -22.85
C ARG A 62 7.68 -10.89 -21.54
N GLY A 63 8.84 -11.10 -20.93
CA GLY A 63 9.27 -10.42 -19.72
C GLY A 63 9.42 -8.91 -19.88
N THR A 64 10.01 -8.44 -20.99
CA THR A 64 10.14 -7.01 -21.29
C THR A 64 8.79 -6.34 -21.54
N LYS A 65 7.87 -7.01 -22.26
CA LYS A 65 6.50 -6.50 -22.47
C LYS A 65 5.73 -6.34 -21.15
N ILE A 66 5.84 -7.33 -20.27
CA ILE A 66 5.19 -7.29 -18.94
C ILE A 66 5.83 -6.21 -18.06
N ALA A 67 7.16 -6.10 -18.05
CA ALA A 67 7.87 -5.08 -17.29
C ALA A 67 7.47 -3.66 -17.73
N ARG A 68 7.30 -3.43 -19.03
CA ARG A 68 6.81 -2.14 -19.56
C ARG A 68 5.38 -1.83 -19.17
N ALA A 69 4.49 -2.83 -19.27
CA ALA A 69 3.12 -2.66 -18.81
C ALA A 69 3.07 -2.37 -17.30
N PHE A 70 3.96 -3.00 -16.53
CA PHE A 70 4.13 -2.75 -15.11
C PHE A 70 4.68 -1.35 -14.84
N GLU A 71 5.66 -0.86 -15.61
CA GLU A 71 6.22 0.49 -15.51
C GLU A 71 5.22 1.58 -15.89
N ALA A 72 4.44 1.37 -16.95
CA ALA A 72 3.45 2.32 -17.46
C ALA A 72 2.19 2.43 -16.58
N ALA A 73 1.86 1.38 -15.81
CA ALA A 73 0.72 1.41 -14.88
C ALA A 73 1.07 2.13 -13.56
N GLU A 74 0.18 3.02 -13.11
CA GLU A 74 0.27 3.66 -11.79
C GLU A 74 0.04 2.64 -10.66
N THR A 75 -0.83 1.64 -10.89
CA THR A 75 -1.11 0.57 -9.94
C THR A 75 -1.01 -0.79 -10.63
N ALA A 76 0.02 -1.58 -10.34
CA ALA A 76 0.18 -2.93 -10.88
C ALA A 76 0.72 -3.92 -9.84
N LYS A 77 0.18 -5.15 -9.88
CA LYS A 77 0.65 -6.29 -9.10
C LYS A 77 1.92 -6.87 -9.73
N ALA A 78 2.88 -7.28 -8.90
CA ALA A 78 4.12 -7.87 -9.40
C ALA A 78 3.83 -9.15 -10.22
N PRO A 79 4.54 -9.36 -11.35
CA PRO A 79 4.40 -10.58 -12.12
C PRO A 79 4.88 -11.80 -11.32
N ARG A 80 4.08 -12.88 -11.33
CA ARG A 80 4.31 -14.10 -10.51
C ARG A 80 5.55 -14.91 -10.90
N LEU A 81 6.16 -14.62 -12.05
CA LEU A 81 7.29 -15.38 -12.60
C LEU A 81 8.35 -14.40 -13.14
N PRO A 82 9.62 -14.49 -12.70
CA PRO A 82 10.73 -13.67 -13.19
C PRO A 82 11.23 -14.20 -14.55
N ARG A 83 10.47 -13.89 -15.60
CA ARG A 83 10.67 -14.41 -16.96
C ARG A 83 12.00 -13.97 -17.60
N LYS A 84 12.50 -12.77 -17.32
CA LYS A 84 13.82 -12.32 -17.83
C LYS A 84 14.97 -13.04 -17.14
N MET A 85 14.85 -13.30 -15.84
CA MET A 85 15.86 -14.07 -15.10
C MET A 85 15.91 -15.52 -15.59
N LEU A 86 14.75 -16.12 -15.81
CA LEU A 86 14.66 -17.49 -16.32
C LEU A 86 15.20 -17.59 -17.76
N GLY A 87 14.95 -16.57 -18.60
CA GLY A 87 15.54 -16.48 -19.93
C GLY A 87 17.06 -16.29 -19.91
N SER A 88 17.58 -15.47 -18.98
CA SER A 88 19.03 -15.32 -18.78
C SER A 88 19.67 -16.62 -18.29
N ALA A 89 18.97 -17.40 -17.46
CA ALA A 89 19.45 -18.70 -16.99
C ALA A 89 19.57 -19.71 -18.14
N LEU A 90 18.61 -19.71 -19.07
CA LEU A 90 18.69 -20.51 -20.29
C LEU A 90 19.85 -20.07 -21.20
N LEU A 91 20.17 -18.78 -21.28
CA LEU A 91 21.36 -18.31 -21.99
C LEU A 91 22.67 -18.78 -21.32
N GLY A 92 22.74 -18.73 -19.99
CA GLY A 92 23.88 -19.28 -19.25
C GLY A 92 24.04 -20.78 -19.52
N LEU A 93 22.94 -21.55 -19.47
CA LEU A 93 22.94 -22.98 -19.79
C LEU A 93 23.41 -23.24 -21.23
N LEU A 94 22.96 -22.45 -22.19
CA LEU A 94 23.42 -22.54 -23.58
C LEU A 94 24.94 -22.38 -23.69
N VAL A 95 25.52 -21.42 -22.98
CA VAL A 95 26.97 -21.19 -22.94
C VAL A 95 27.72 -22.37 -22.30
N VAL A 96 27.18 -22.99 -21.24
CA VAL A 96 27.77 -24.20 -20.64
C VAL A 96 27.82 -25.33 -21.67
N ILE A 97 26.70 -25.61 -22.35
CA ILE A 97 26.62 -26.72 -23.32
C ILE A 97 27.60 -26.45 -24.48
N LEU A 98 27.65 -25.21 -24.96
CA LEU A 98 28.53 -24.83 -26.07
C LEU A 98 30.02 -24.94 -25.67
N ALA A 99 30.41 -24.39 -24.52
CA ALA A 99 31.78 -24.51 -24.02
C ALA A 99 32.16 -25.96 -23.68
N GLY A 100 31.21 -26.78 -23.22
CA GLY A 100 31.43 -28.20 -22.93
C GLY A 100 31.83 -29.03 -24.15
N HIS A 101 31.55 -28.57 -25.37
CA HIS A 101 32.01 -29.22 -26.61
C HIS A 101 33.47 -28.90 -26.95
N HIS A 102 34.05 -27.87 -26.33
CA HIS A 102 35.42 -27.40 -26.60
C HIS A 102 36.43 -27.76 -25.51
N PHE A 103 35.98 -27.90 -24.26
CA PHE A 103 36.85 -28.16 -23.11
C PHE A 103 36.62 -29.56 -22.52
N VAL A 104 37.72 -30.25 -22.17
CA VAL A 104 37.68 -31.57 -21.53
C VAL A 104 37.26 -31.49 -20.05
N SER A 105 37.53 -30.36 -19.40
CA SER A 105 37.25 -30.15 -17.97
C SER A 105 35.98 -29.32 -17.74
N LEU A 106 35.11 -29.78 -16.84
CA LEU A 106 33.83 -29.16 -16.49
C LEU A 106 33.86 -27.77 -15.79
N PRO A 107 34.91 -27.37 -15.01
CA PRO A 107 34.91 -26.09 -14.28
C PRO A 107 34.85 -24.86 -15.19
N VAL A 108 35.53 -24.90 -16.34
CA VAL A 108 35.64 -23.78 -17.27
C VAL A 108 34.30 -23.50 -17.98
N PRO A 109 33.60 -24.50 -18.56
CA PRO A 109 32.24 -24.32 -19.09
C PRO A 109 31.25 -23.78 -18.06
N LEU A 110 31.32 -24.25 -16.82
CA LEU A 110 30.42 -23.80 -15.74
C LEU A 110 30.64 -22.31 -15.43
N GLY A 111 31.91 -21.88 -15.32
CA GLY A 111 32.26 -20.47 -15.10
C GLY A 111 31.79 -19.56 -16.24
N LEU A 112 31.98 -19.99 -17.49
CA LEU A 112 31.48 -19.27 -18.67
C LEU A 112 29.95 -19.18 -18.68
N GLY A 113 29.25 -20.24 -18.26
CA GLY A 113 27.80 -20.24 -18.09
C GLY A 113 27.30 -19.24 -17.06
N VAL A 114 27.96 -19.16 -15.91
CA VAL A 114 27.64 -18.17 -14.86
C VAL A 114 27.89 -16.74 -15.36
N LEU A 115 28.99 -16.52 -16.09
CA LEU A 115 29.25 -15.23 -16.74
C LEU A 115 28.18 -14.88 -17.78
N GLY A 116 27.78 -15.84 -18.62
CA GLY A 116 26.69 -15.68 -19.60
C GLY A 116 25.35 -15.34 -18.94
N PHE A 117 25.03 -15.99 -17.82
CA PHE A 117 23.86 -15.63 -17.00
C PHE A 117 23.94 -14.20 -16.47
N GLY A 118 25.08 -13.82 -15.88
CA GLY A 118 25.31 -12.49 -15.34
C GLY A 118 25.18 -11.39 -16.40
N LEU A 119 25.77 -11.60 -17.59
CA LEU A 119 25.63 -10.72 -18.75
C LEU A 119 24.18 -10.62 -19.21
N GLY A 120 23.43 -11.72 -19.23
CA GLY A 120 22.00 -11.71 -19.53
C GLY A 120 21.20 -10.85 -18.54
N VAL A 121 21.45 -11.02 -17.24
CA VAL A 121 20.81 -10.21 -16.19
C VAL A 121 21.17 -8.74 -16.33
N ALA A 122 22.43 -8.42 -16.63
CA ALA A 122 22.90 -7.04 -16.83
C ALA A 122 22.28 -6.39 -18.08
N ALA A 123 22.17 -7.14 -19.19
CA ALA A 123 21.64 -6.63 -20.46
C ALA A 123 20.12 -6.43 -20.45
N PHE A 124 19.36 -7.34 -19.82
CA PHE A 124 17.89 -7.31 -19.83
C PHE A 124 17.26 -6.72 -18.56
N GLY A 125 18.09 -6.49 -17.54
CA GLY A 125 17.70 -5.99 -16.24
C GLY A 125 17.06 -7.05 -15.36
N ARG A 126 16.97 -6.74 -14.05
CA ARG A 126 16.29 -7.59 -13.06
C ARG A 126 14.77 -7.44 -13.22
N ASP A 127 14.04 -8.55 -13.13
CA ASP A 127 12.58 -8.50 -13.16
C ASP A 127 12.04 -7.71 -11.95
N PRO A 128 10.96 -6.92 -12.09
CA PRO A 128 10.32 -6.27 -10.97
C PRO A 128 9.66 -7.33 -10.07
N LEU A 129 10.33 -7.64 -8.95
CA LEU A 129 9.87 -8.64 -7.97
C LEU A 129 8.93 -8.03 -6.91
N THR A 130 8.92 -6.70 -6.80
CA THR A 130 8.12 -5.97 -5.80
C THR A 130 6.91 -5.32 -6.45
N SER A 131 5.73 -5.48 -5.86
CA SER A 131 4.52 -4.85 -6.35
C SER A 131 4.58 -3.34 -6.14
N LYS A 132 4.14 -2.55 -7.13
CA LYS A 132 3.99 -1.10 -6.95
C LYS A 132 2.97 -0.74 -5.86
N GLN A 133 2.05 -1.66 -5.58
CA GLN A 133 1.07 -1.55 -4.49
C GLN A 133 1.75 -1.41 -3.12
N ALA A 134 2.88 -2.09 -2.87
CA ALA A 134 3.58 -1.97 -1.59
C ALA A 134 4.24 -0.58 -1.42
N ALA A 135 4.80 -0.01 -2.49
CA ALA A 135 5.46 1.30 -2.44
C ALA A 135 4.50 2.50 -2.35
N VAL A 136 3.23 2.36 -2.79
CA VAL A 136 2.19 3.39 -2.63
C VAL A 136 1.53 3.32 -1.24
N GLU A 137 1.61 2.17 -0.58
CA GLU A 137 1.07 1.97 0.78
C GLU A 137 1.96 2.60 1.86
N GLU A 138 3.28 2.72 1.64
CA GLU A 138 4.25 3.13 2.69
C GLU A 138 4.41 4.65 2.87
N ASP A 139 4.22 5.49 1.84
CA ASP A 139 4.49 6.95 1.92
C ASP A 139 3.24 7.83 2.18
N MET A 140 2.06 7.25 2.37
CA MET A 140 0.78 7.97 2.55
C MET A 140 -0.04 7.70 3.84
N PRO A 141 0.48 7.13 4.96
CA PRO A 141 -0.34 6.92 6.15
C PRO A 141 -0.59 8.21 6.97
N HIS A 142 0.37 9.13 7.07
CA HIS A 142 0.23 10.29 7.98
C HIS A 142 -0.66 11.41 7.41
N LEU A 143 -0.52 11.75 6.12
CA LEU A 143 -1.29 12.84 5.50
C LEU A 143 -2.80 12.53 5.43
N ARG A 144 -3.17 11.27 5.17
CA ARG A 144 -4.58 10.82 5.14
C ARG A 144 -5.20 10.67 6.53
N THR A 145 -4.39 10.41 7.55
CA THR A 145 -4.88 10.28 8.92
C THR A 145 -5.27 11.65 9.47
N GLN A 146 -4.45 12.69 9.26
CA GLN A 146 -4.80 14.06 9.64
C GLN A 146 -6.05 14.55 8.91
N GLU A 147 -6.13 14.41 7.59
CA GLU A 147 -7.34 14.78 6.83
C GLU A 147 -8.61 14.03 7.29
N THR A 148 -8.46 12.78 7.74
CA THR A 148 -9.60 12.00 8.26
C THR A 148 -10.02 12.49 9.64
N LEU A 149 -9.06 12.81 10.51
CA LEU A 149 -9.32 13.40 11.82
C LEU A 149 -9.99 14.77 11.68
N ASP A 150 -9.51 15.61 10.76
CA ASP A 150 -10.10 16.93 10.48
C ASP A 150 -11.56 16.82 10.02
N ARG A 151 -11.90 15.83 9.19
CA ARG A 151 -13.28 15.58 8.77
C ARG A 151 -14.18 15.14 9.92
N ILE A 152 -13.65 14.33 10.82
CA ILE A 152 -14.40 13.84 11.99
C ILE A 152 -14.61 15.00 12.97
N ASP A 153 -13.57 15.80 13.21
CA ASP A 153 -13.66 17.00 14.03
C ASP A 153 -14.68 17.99 13.46
N ALA A 154 -14.68 18.23 12.15
CA ALA A 154 -15.67 19.07 11.50
C ALA A 154 -17.10 18.54 11.68
N ALA A 155 -17.31 17.22 11.58
CA ALA A 155 -18.62 16.60 11.78
C ALA A 155 -19.11 16.72 13.22
N ILE A 156 -18.24 16.50 14.22
CA ILE A 156 -18.59 16.69 15.64
C ILE A 156 -18.81 18.18 15.92
N GLY A 157 -17.99 19.06 15.35
CA GLY A 157 -18.09 20.51 15.48
C GLY A 157 -19.44 21.05 15.02
N LEU A 158 -19.98 20.55 13.90
CA LEU A 158 -21.35 20.89 13.46
C LEU A 158 -22.40 20.47 14.49
N ALA A 159 -22.31 19.25 15.01
CA ALA A 159 -23.22 18.75 16.04
C ALA A 159 -23.14 19.59 17.33
N VAL A 160 -21.95 20.02 17.75
CA VAL A 160 -21.80 20.90 18.93
C VAL A 160 -22.37 22.30 18.64
N ALA A 161 -22.16 22.84 17.44
CA ALA A 161 -22.68 24.14 17.04
C ALA A 161 -24.22 24.18 17.04
N ASP A 162 -24.88 23.11 16.57
CA ASP A 162 -26.34 22.98 16.60
C ASP A 162 -26.90 23.07 18.03
N VAL A 163 -26.18 22.51 19.00
CA VAL A 163 -26.55 22.56 20.43
C VAL A 163 -26.23 23.91 21.03
N ALA A 164 -25.14 24.55 20.61
CA ALA A 164 -24.78 25.91 21.04
C ALA A 164 -25.84 26.94 20.63
N ALA A 165 -26.48 26.76 19.48
CA ALA A 165 -27.59 27.62 19.03
C ALA A 165 -28.80 27.63 19.99
N LEU A 166 -28.89 26.66 20.90
CA LEU A 166 -29.96 26.58 21.90
C LEU A 166 -29.76 27.52 23.10
N ASN A 167 -28.61 28.21 23.20
CA ASN A 167 -28.25 29.18 24.25
C ASN A 167 -28.29 28.64 25.70
N ASP A 168 -27.95 27.36 25.91
CA ASP A 168 -27.79 26.77 27.23
C ASP A 168 -26.30 26.50 27.51
N ALA A 169 -25.72 27.28 28.42
CA ALA A 169 -24.29 27.26 28.70
C ALA A 169 -23.77 25.87 29.14
N GLU A 170 -24.57 25.12 29.89
CA GLU A 170 -24.16 23.79 30.39
C GLU A 170 -24.22 22.74 29.28
N LEU A 171 -25.23 22.79 28.40
CA LEU A 171 -25.29 21.92 27.23
C LEU A 171 -24.11 22.16 26.29
N SER A 172 -23.82 23.42 25.99
CA SER A 172 -22.67 23.79 25.15
C SER A 172 -21.36 23.31 25.77
N ARG A 173 -21.16 23.55 27.07
CA ARG A 173 -19.97 23.12 27.79
C ARG A 173 -19.77 21.60 27.75
N ARG A 174 -20.82 20.82 28.00
CA ARG A 174 -20.71 19.35 27.96
C ARG A 174 -20.55 18.80 26.55
N ALA A 175 -21.17 19.40 25.55
CA ALA A 175 -21.00 19.01 24.15
C ALA A 175 -19.56 19.26 23.68
N GLU A 176 -18.95 20.39 24.06
CA GLU A 176 -17.56 20.70 23.75
C GLU A 176 -16.58 19.79 24.54
N ALA A 177 -16.88 19.49 25.80
CA ALA A 177 -16.12 18.50 26.58
C ALA A 177 -16.13 17.11 25.92
N LEU A 178 -17.27 16.70 25.35
CA LEU A 178 -17.35 15.45 24.59
C LEU A 178 -16.48 15.49 23.33
N ARG A 179 -16.56 16.58 22.55
CA ARG A 179 -15.74 16.75 21.33
C ARG A 179 -14.26 16.68 21.63
N SER A 180 -13.79 17.46 22.59
CA SER A 180 -12.38 17.50 22.99
C SER A 180 -11.89 16.15 23.53
N GLY A 181 -12.68 15.47 24.35
CA GLY A 181 -12.39 14.12 24.82
C GLY A 181 -12.23 13.13 23.66
N VAL A 182 -13.22 13.05 22.77
CA VAL A 182 -13.20 12.14 21.61
C VAL A 182 -12.00 12.42 20.69
N MET A 183 -11.74 13.69 20.37
CA MET A 183 -10.61 14.06 19.50
C MET A 183 -9.26 13.75 20.14
N GLY A 184 -9.12 13.97 21.46
CA GLY A 184 -7.91 13.59 22.20
C GLY A 184 -7.62 12.09 22.11
N LEU A 185 -8.64 11.26 22.29
CA LEU A 185 -8.50 9.80 22.17
C LEU A 185 -8.17 9.35 20.74
N MET A 186 -8.81 9.97 19.75
CA MET A 186 -8.53 9.67 18.35
C MET A 186 -7.11 10.08 17.94
N GLN A 187 -6.61 11.20 18.46
CA GLN A 187 -5.23 11.64 18.24
C GLN A 187 -4.23 10.65 18.85
N ALA A 188 -4.49 10.15 20.06
CA ALA A 188 -3.63 9.16 20.71
C ALA A 188 -3.53 7.85 19.90
N ILE A 189 -4.64 7.41 19.30
CA ILE A 189 -4.69 6.17 18.52
C ILE A 189 -4.18 6.37 17.07
N SER A 190 -4.18 7.60 16.57
CA SER A 190 -3.74 7.93 15.19
C SER A 190 -2.29 7.55 14.86
N GLN A 191 -1.47 7.27 15.88
CA GLN A 191 -0.10 6.79 15.71
C GLN A 191 -0.03 5.36 15.13
N ASP A 192 -1.11 4.58 15.17
CA ASP A 192 -1.21 3.26 14.56
C ASP A 192 -2.18 3.25 13.35
N PRO A 193 -1.68 3.09 12.10
CA PRO A 193 -2.50 3.05 10.89
C PRO A 193 -3.54 1.91 10.85
N LEU A 194 -3.25 0.78 11.50
CA LEU A 194 -4.15 -0.37 11.54
C LEU A 194 -5.30 -0.13 12.51
N ALA A 195 -5.03 0.51 13.64
CA ALA A 195 -6.04 0.90 14.62
C ALA A 195 -7.04 1.90 13.99
N ALA A 196 -6.55 2.91 13.27
CA ALA A 196 -7.39 3.90 12.57
C ALA A 196 -8.42 3.26 11.61
N ARG A 197 -8.04 2.17 10.91
CA ARG A 197 -8.94 1.46 9.99
C ARG A 197 -10.06 0.72 10.71
N ARG A 198 -9.78 0.15 11.90
CA ARG A 198 -10.76 -0.57 12.74
C ARG A 198 -11.74 0.38 13.42
N LEU A 199 -11.33 1.62 13.69
CA LEU A 199 -12.16 2.65 14.34
C LEU A 199 -13.19 3.34 13.44
N ARG A 200 -13.10 3.19 12.13
CA ARG A 200 -14.05 3.79 11.17
C ARG A 200 -15.51 3.45 11.50
N LYS A 201 -15.80 2.18 11.81
CA LYS A 201 -17.16 1.72 12.12
C LYS A 201 -17.67 2.26 13.48
N PRO A 202 -16.91 2.15 14.59
CA PRO A 202 -17.26 2.80 15.86
C PRO A 202 -17.51 4.31 15.74
N VAL A 203 -16.65 5.05 15.06
CA VAL A 203 -16.77 6.51 14.88
C VAL A 203 -18.01 6.87 14.07
N ALA A 204 -18.26 6.19 12.94
CA ALA A 204 -19.46 6.43 12.14
C ALA A 204 -20.74 6.23 12.96
N ARG A 205 -20.80 5.15 13.76
CA ARG A 205 -21.94 4.90 14.65
C ARG A 205 -22.07 5.96 15.75
N PHE A 206 -20.96 6.43 16.30
CA PHE A 206 -20.97 7.51 17.29
C PHE A 206 -21.55 8.80 16.71
N LEU A 207 -21.09 9.22 15.52
CA LEU A 207 -21.61 10.41 14.82
C LEU A 207 -23.09 10.29 14.48
N GLU A 208 -23.53 9.10 14.05
CA GLU A 208 -24.95 8.82 13.78
C GLU A 208 -25.80 8.94 15.06
N LEU A 209 -25.33 8.39 16.17
CA LEU A 209 -26.05 8.48 17.45
C LEU A 209 -26.08 9.91 17.99
N LEU A 210 -24.96 10.64 17.91
CA LEU A 210 -24.85 12.01 18.35
C LEU A 210 -25.81 12.92 17.57
N SER A 211 -25.79 12.84 16.24
CA SER A 211 -26.68 13.64 15.39
C SER A 211 -28.16 13.34 15.64
N LYS A 212 -28.52 12.05 15.87
CA LYS A 212 -29.89 11.65 16.22
C LYS A 212 -30.36 12.22 17.56
N GLU A 213 -29.49 12.22 18.57
CA GLU A 213 -29.82 12.79 19.88
C GLU A 213 -29.89 14.33 19.86
N ASN A 214 -29.04 14.99 19.07
CA ASN A 214 -29.14 16.42 18.80
C ASN A 214 -30.47 16.78 18.16
N ALA A 215 -30.89 16.07 17.11
CA ALA A 215 -32.16 16.32 16.44
C ALA A 215 -33.35 16.22 17.42
N ARG A 216 -33.35 15.20 18.29
CA ARG A 216 -34.36 15.03 19.35
C ARG A 216 -34.37 16.17 20.36
N LEU A 217 -33.19 16.67 20.73
CA LEU A 217 -33.08 17.80 21.65
C LEU A 217 -33.65 19.08 21.04
N ILE A 218 -33.27 19.37 19.79
CA ILE A 218 -33.68 20.56 19.04
C ILE A 218 -35.20 20.56 18.84
N GLU A 219 -35.77 19.42 18.42
CA GLU A 219 -37.23 19.27 18.25
C GLU A 219 -37.99 19.54 19.54
N ALA A 220 -37.50 19.02 20.67
CA ALA A 220 -38.12 19.23 21.98
C ALA A 220 -37.82 20.60 22.61
N TRP A 221 -36.94 21.41 22.01
CA TRP A 221 -36.51 22.68 22.61
C TRP A 221 -37.62 23.74 22.58
N GLY A 222 -38.52 23.69 21.60
CA GLY A 222 -39.68 24.59 21.50
C GLY A 222 -40.89 24.20 22.35
N THR A 223 -40.87 23.02 22.99
CA THR A 223 -42.05 22.43 23.64
C THR A 223 -41.99 22.53 25.17
N LYS A 224 -43.10 22.16 25.84
CA LYS A 224 -43.17 22.07 27.31
C LYS A 224 -42.19 21.04 27.88
N ASP A 225 -41.70 20.10 27.07
CA ASP A 225 -40.80 19.02 27.47
C ASP A 225 -39.30 19.41 27.47
N ARG A 226 -38.95 20.67 27.16
CA ARG A 226 -37.56 21.17 27.11
C ARG A 226 -36.69 20.68 28.27
N MET A 227 -37.16 20.83 29.51
CA MET A 227 -36.38 20.44 30.70
C MET A 227 -36.17 18.93 30.83
N LYS A 228 -37.10 18.12 30.31
CA LYS A 228 -36.98 16.66 30.26
C LYS A 228 -36.01 16.24 29.16
N ALA A 229 -36.09 16.87 27.99
CA ALA A 229 -35.17 16.63 26.87
C ALA A 229 -33.73 17.02 27.22
N ARG A 230 -33.53 18.17 27.86
CA ARG A 230 -32.21 18.62 28.37
C ARG A 230 -31.56 17.58 29.28
N ARG A 231 -32.27 17.11 30.30
CA ARG A 231 -31.74 16.10 31.25
C ARG A 231 -31.40 14.79 30.56
N ARG A 232 -32.27 14.33 29.66
CA ARG A 232 -32.04 13.11 28.86
C ARG A 232 -30.78 13.25 28.01
N TYR A 233 -30.63 14.38 27.33
CA TYR A 233 -29.49 14.64 26.46
C TYR A 233 -28.17 14.68 27.24
N LEU A 234 -28.12 15.36 28.39
CA LEU A 234 -26.93 15.39 29.26
C LEU A 234 -26.52 13.99 29.74
N ALA A 235 -27.49 13.16 30.14
CA ALA A 235 -27.24 11.77 30.48
C ALA A 235 -26.73 10.98 29.26
N ARG A 236 -27.27 11.28 28.07
CA ARG A 236 -26.90 10.59 26.85
C ARG A 236 -25.50 10.93 26.36
N LEU A 237 -25.08 12.19 26.43
CA LEU A 237 -23.70 12.60 26.14
C LEU A 237 -22.70 11.85 27.01
N THR A 238 -23.00 11.73 28.30
CA THR A 238 -22.15 11.00 29.25
C THR A 238 -22.03 9.53 28.84
N SER A 239 -23.17 8.85 28.60
CA SER A 239 -23.16 7.44 28.18
C SER A 239 -22.50 7.20 26.80
N LEU A 240 -22.58 8.19 25.90
CA LEU A 240 -21.96 8.12 24.57
C LEU A 240 -20.44 8.22 24.66
N GLY A 241 -19.93 9.11 25.51
CA GLY A 241 -18.50 9.23 25.80
C GLY A 241 -17.93 7.94 26.38
N GLU A 242 -18.55 7.42 27.44
CA GLU A 242 -18.14 6.17 28.10
C GLU A 242 -18.13 4.97 27.14
N ALA A 243 -19.20 4.80 26.35
CA ALA A 243 -19.30 3.70 25.39
C ALA A 243 -18.29 3.81 24.24
N PHE A 244 -17.92 5.04 23.84
CA PHE A 244 -16.90 5.27 22.83
C PHE A 244 -15.52 4.94 23.38
N GLU A 245 -15.21 5.37 24.60
CA GLU A 245 -13.98 5.06 25.31
C GLU A 245 -13.78 3.55 25.50
N GLU A 246 -14.81 2.82 25.94
CA GLU A 246 -14.73 1.36 26.13
C GLU A 246 -14.43 0.64 24.81
N ARG A 247 -15.04 1.09 23.70
CA ARG A 247 -14.77 0.52 22.37
C ARG A 247 -13.36 0.81 21.90
N LEU A 248 -12.85 2.00 22.18
CA LEU A 248 -11.47 2.36 21.85
C LEU A 248 -10.48 1.53 22.66
N ARG A 249 -10.74 1.34 23.96
CA ARG A 249 -9.92 0.49 24.84
C ARG A 249 -9.86 -0.94 24.32
N LYS A 250 -11.01 -1.54 23.99
CA LYS A 250 -11.07 -2.90 23.41
C LYS A 250 -10.30 -3.00 22.09
N ALA A 251 -10.40 -1.98 21.23
CA ALA A 251 -9.67 -1.93 19.98
C ALA A 251 -8.14 -1.82 20.19
N GLY A 252 -7.68 -1.17 21.26
CA GLY A 252 -6.27 -1.05 21.63
C GLY A 252 -5.68 -2.30 22.33
N THR A 253 -6.45 -2.97 23.20
CA THR A 253 -5.98 -4.16 23.95
C THR A 253 -5.81 -5.40 23.07
N GLU A 254 -6.55 -5.53 21.96
CA GLU A 254 -6.37 -6.61 20.97
C GLU A 254 -4.99 -6.57 20.26
N GLN A 255 -4.17 -5.54 20.52
CA GLN A 255 -2.87 -5.32 19.86
C GLN A 255 -1.65 -5.60 20.76
N GLY A 256 -1.82 -6.07 22.01
CA GLY A 256 -0.68 -6.38 22.88
C GLY A 256 0.08 -5.16 23.40
N ARG A 257 -0.51 -3.96 23.36
CA ARG A 257 -0.09 -2.85 24.23
C ARG A 257 -0.50 -3.18 25.66
N ASP A 258 0.43 -3.01 26.58
CA ASP A 258 0.20 -3.18 28.01
C ASP A 258 -1.00 -2.33 28.42
N ALA A 259 -1.97 -2.93 29.10
CA ALA A 259 -3.22 -2.27 29.48
C ALA A 259 -2.99 -0.95 30.27
N TYR A 260 -1.80 -0.82 30.86
CA TYR A 260 -1.33 0.32 31.64
C TYR A 260 -0.95 1.57 30.82
N ASP A 261 -0.49 1.44 29.57
CA ASP A 261 -0.19 2.63 28.72
C ASP A 261 -1.48 3.27 28.17
N VAL A 262 -2.53 2.46 27.98
CA VAL A 262 -3.86 2.92 27.53
C VAL A 262 -4.64 3.59 28.67
N GLU A 263 -4.37 3.21 29.93
CA GLU A 263 -4.95 3.84 31.12
C GLU A 263 -4.41 5.24 31.41
N ALA A 264 -3.17 5.56 30.99
CA ALA A 264 -2.57 6.87 31.22
C ALA A 264 -3.17 7.99 30.33
N ASP A 265 -3.65 7.63 29.13
CA ASP A 265 -4.14 8.59 28.12
C ASP A 265 -5.68 8.71 28.08
N LEU A 266 -6.43 7.78 28.67
CA LEU A 266 -7.90 7.79 28.72
C LEU A 266 -8.40 8.56 29.97
N LEU A 267 -8.21 9.87 30.01
CA LEU A 267 -8.64 10.71 31.14
C LEU A 267 -9.95 11.47 30.88
N TRP A 268 -11.04 10.74 30.59
CA TRP A 268 -12.40 11.30 30.60
C TRP A 268 -12.78 11.79 32.01
N ASN A 269 -12.47 10.99 33.04
CA ASN A 269 -12.85 11.31 34.43
C ASN A 269 -12.14 12.55 35.00
N ARG A 270 -10.96 12.95 34.50
CA ARG A 270 -10.33 14.20 34.99
C ARG A 270 -10.84 15.46 34.31
N MET A 271 -11.35 15.41 33.08
CA MET A 271 -11.85 16.60 32.40
C MET A 271 -13.22 17.03 32.91
N VAL A 272 -14.08 16.07 33.27
CA VAL A 272 -15.38 16.37 33.90
C VAL A 272 -15.19 16.95 35.30
N ASP A 273 -14.25 16.41 36.08
CA ASP A 273 -13.96 16.88 37.45
C ASP A 273 -13.21 18.23 37.50
N LYS A 274 -12.23 18.47 36.62
CA LYS A 274 -11.52 19.78 36.59
C LYS A 274 -12.40 20.95 36.15
N ASN A 275 -13.48 20.70 35.41
CA ASN A 275 -14.42 21.73 34.98
C ASN A 275 -15.66 21.84 35.89
N ALA A 276 -15.69 21.11 37.01
CA ALA A 276 -16.71 21.22 38.06
C ALA A 276 -16.19 21.94 39.32
N ALA A 277 -14.91 22.33 39.34
CA ALA A 277 -14.25 23.12 40.38
C ALA A 277 -14.09 24.58 39.98
#